data_AF-A0A932H4L3-F1
#
_entry.id   AF-A0A932H4L3-F1
#
_cell.length_a   1.000
_cell.length_b   1.000
_cell.length_c   1.000
_cell.angle_alpha   90.00
_cell.angle_beta   90.00
_cell.angle_gamma   90.00
#
_symmetry.space_group_name_H-M   'P 1'
#
loop_
_entity.id
_entity.type
_entity.pdbx_description
1 polymer ?
#
loop_
_entity_poly.entity_id
_entity_poly.type
_entity_poly.pdbx_seq_one_letter_code
_entity_poly.pdbx_strand_id
1 'polypeptide(L)' 'MPAGKTVVLGLVSTRTPALENKDELKRRIEAASKYVPLENLCVSPQCGFASSHHGNNLTEDEQWRKLERVVQLAREVWN' A
#
# COMPACT_ATOMS: atom_id res chain seq x y z
N MET A 1 -2.02 13.49 14.53
CA MET A 1 -1.54 14.11 13.27
C MET A 1 -1.98 15.56 13.25
N PRO A 2 -1.15 16.50 12.76
CA PRO A 2 -1.61 17.88 12.54
C PRO A 2 -2.85 17.87 11.63
N ALA A 3 -3.81 18.76 11.91
CA ALA A 3 -5.04 18.84 11.13
C ALA A 3 -4.74 19.18 9.65
N GLY A 4 -5.53 18.60 8.73
CA GLY A 4 -5.41 18.85 7.29
C GLY A 4 -4.19 18.23 6.62
N LYS A 5 -3.51 17.26 7.24
CA LYS A 5 -2.39 16.52 6.63
C LYS A 5 -2.86 15.17 6.08
N THR A 6 -2.44 14.86 4.87
CA THR A 6 -2.62 13.55 4.24
C THR A 6 -1.56 12.56 4.72
N VAL A 7 -1.96 11.32 4.93
CA VAL A 7 -1.08 10.22 5.35
C VAL A 7 -1.12 9.11 4.30
N VAL A 8 0.05 8.71 3.82
CA VAL A 8 0.20 7.61 2.86
C VAL A 8 0.59 6.34 3.61
N LEU A 9 -0.27 5.33 3.55
CA LEU A 9 -0.06 4.04 4.19
C LEU A 9 0.74 3.13 3.25
N GLY A 10 1.99 2.86 3.60
CA GLY A 10 2.84 1.87 2.91
C GLY A 10 2.44 0.45 3.28
N LEU A 11 1.45 -0.12 2.58
CA LEU A 11 0.84 -1.40 2.96
C LEU A 11 1.25 -2.59 2.07
N VAL A 12 1.72 -2.32 0.85
CA VAL A 12 2.14 -3.34 -0.12
C VAL A 12 3.66 -3.51 -0.07
N SER A 13 4.15 -4.73 0.18
CA SER A 13 5.58 -4.98 0.32
C SER A 13 6.30 -4.99 -1.02
N THR A 14 7.46 -4.35 -1.05
CA THR A 14 8.37 -4.35 -2.21
C THR A 14 9.54 -5.32 -2.08
N ARG A 15 9.54 -6.15 -1.02
CA ARG A 15 10.63 -7.09 -0.71
C ARG A 15 10.25 -8.55 -0.84
N THR A 16 8.95 -8.85 -0.85
CA THR A 16 8.42 -10.22 -0.93
C THR A 16 7.56 -10.40 -2.18
N PRO A 17 7.68 -11.56 -2.88
CA PRO A 17 6.91 -11.84 -4.09
C PRO A 17 5.42 -12.12 -3.80
N ALA A 18 5.11 -12.61 -2.60
CA ALA A 18 3.75 -12.93 -2.21
C ALA A 18 2.84 -11.71 -2.28
N LEU A 19 1.78 -11.79 -3.08
CA LEU A 19 0.77 -10.74 -3.19
C LEU A 19 -0.05 -10.70 -1.89
N GLU A 20 -0.29 -9.51 -1.38
CA GLU A 20 -0.94 -9.31 -0.08
C GLU A 20 -2.37 -9.89 -0.06
N ASN A 21 -2.97 -10.05 1.11
CA ASN A 21 -4.40 -10.34 1.16
C ASN A 21 -5.19 -9.01 1.10
N LYS A 22 -6.11 -8.88 0.15
CA LYS A 22 -6.85 -7.62 -0.05
C LYS A 22 -7.71 -7.22 1.15
N ASP A 23 -8.38 -8.18 1.78
CA ASP A 23 -9.26 -7.91 2.93
C ASP A 23 -8.44 -7.51 4.15
N GLU A 24 -7.24 -8.08 4.30
CA GLU A 24 -6.30 -7.64 5.32
C GLU A 24 -5.86 -6.20 5.11
N LEU A 25 -5.55 -5.79 3.87
CA LEU A 25 -5.21 -4.41 3.56
C LEU A 25 -6.35 -3.44 3.89
N LYS A 26 -7.60 -3.81 3.56
CA LYS A 26 -8.79 -3.01 3.92
C LYS A 26 -8.94 -2.86 5.43
N ARG A 27 -8.79 -3.95 6.19
CA ARG A 27 -8.83 -3.91 7.66
C ARG A 27 -7.74 -3.00 8.24
N ARG A 28 -6.55 -2.97 7.65
CA ARG A 28 -5.48 -2.04 8.05
C ARG A 28 -5.82 -0.59 7.75
N ILE A 29 -6.46 -0.29 6.62
CA ILE A 29 -6.95 1.06 6.30
C ILE A 29 -8.05 1.48 7.29
N GLU A 30 -9.01 0.60 7.58
CA GLU A 30 -10.08 0.85 8.56
C GLU A 30 -9.52 1.07 9.98
N ALA A 31 -8.47 0.34 10.35
CA ALA A 31 -7.79 0.58 11.62
C ALA A 31 -7.13 1.98 11.64
N ALA A 32 -6.49 2.40 10.55
CA ALA A 32 -5.90 3.73 10.43
C ALA A 32 -6.96 4.84 10.41
N SER A 33 -8.15 4.58 9.86
CA SER A 33 -9.22 5.57 9.78
C SER A 33 -9.84 5.94 11.13
N LYS A 34 -9.53 5.15 12.18
CA LYS A 34 -9.86 5.51 13.58
C LYS A 34 -9.03 6.69 14.11
N TYR A 35 -7.92 7.02 13.46
CA TYR A 35 -6.98 8.07 13.89
C TYR A 35 -6.90 9.25 12.92
N VAL A 36 -7.16 9.02 11.63
CA VAL A 36 -7.09 10.03 10.56
C VAL A 36 -8.34 9.86 9.68
N PRO A 37 -9.08 10.92 9.33
CA PRO A 37 -10.23 10.81 8.43
C PRO A 37 -9.87 10.08 7.13
N LEU A 38 -10.78 9.24 6.63
CA LEU A 38 -10.52 8.41 5.44
C LEU A 38 -10.11 9.24 4.21
N GLU A 39 -10.70 10.42 4.03
CA GLU A 39 -10.34 11.40 2.99
C GLU A 39 -8.89 11.90 3.05
N ASN A 40 -8.25 11.79 4.22
CA ASN A 40 -6.86 12.16 4.46
C ASN A 40 -5.93 10.94 4.46
N LEU A 41 -6.42 9.76 4.08
CA LEU A 41 -5.62 8.55 3.93
C LEU A 41 -5.40 8.23 2.46
N CYS A 42 -4.22 7.69 2.15
CA CYS A 42 -3.87 7.13 0.85
C CYS A 42 -3.14 5.80 1.05
N VAL A 43 -2.98 5.02 -0.01
CA VAL A 43 -2.22 3.76 0.02
C VAL A 43 -1.09 3.76 -1.00
N SER A 44 0.05 3.18 -0.62
CA SER A 44 1.21 2.99 -1.49
C SER A 44 1.92 1.66 -1.20
N PRO A 45 2.90 1.29 -2.04
CA PRO A 45 3.94 0.36 -1.62
C PRO A 45 4.73 0.90 -0.41
N GLN A 46 5.38 0.00 0.31
CA GLN A 46 6.20 0.30 1.49
C GLN A 46 7.44 1.14 1.16
N CYS A 47 8.05 0.88 0.01
CA CYS A 47 9.25 1.52 -0.51
C CYS A 47 9.20 1.49 -2.05
N GLY A 48 10.24 1.99 -2.72
CA GLY A 48 10.41 1.71 -4.16
C GLY A 48 10.76 0.25 -4.43
N PHE A 49 10.54 -0.20 -5.66
CA PHE A 49 11.01 -1.51 -6.15
C PHE A 49 12.49 -1.50 -6.56
N ALA A 50 13.10 -0.32 -6.70
CA ALA A 50 14.52 -0.18 -6.97
C ALA A 50 15.36 -0.87 -5.86
N SER A 51 16.29 -1.72 -6.29
CA SER A 51 17.13 -2.52 -5.42
C SER A 51 18.04 -1.66 -4.54
N SER A 52 17.92 -1.83 -3.22
CA SER A 52 19.01 -1.49 -2.28
C SER A 52 20.10 -2.59 -2.35
N HIS A 53 21.24 -2.45 -1.66
CA HIS A 53 22.36 -3.41 -1.63
C HIS A 53 21.97 -4.90 -1.42
N HIS A 54 20.79 -5.18 -0.87
CA HIS A 54 20.27 -6.54 -0.65
C HIS A 54 19.34 -7.09 -1.74
N GLY A 55 19.03 -6.32 -2.78
CA GLY A 55 18.14 -6.72 -3.86
C GLY A 55 16.68 -6.90 -3.40
N ASN A 56 15.74 -6.43 -4.21
CA ASN A 56 14.37 -6.90 -4.10
C ASN A 56 14.29 -8.13 -5.01
N ASN A 57 14.17 -9.34 -4.45
CA ASN A 57 13.99 -10.57 -5.22
C ASN A 57 12.55 -10.65 -5.76
N LEU A 58 12.19 -9.70 -6.63
CA LEU A 58 10.91 -9.65 -7.32
C LEU A 58 11.12 -9.60 -8.83
N THR A 59 10.38 -10.42 -9.56
CA THR A 59 10.29 -10.31 -11.03
C THR A 59 9.51 -9.05 -11.42
N GLU A 60 9.64 -8.62 -12.67
CA GLU A 60 8.85 -7.49 -13.19
C GLU A 60 7.34 -7.76 -13.06
N ASP A 61 6.89 -8.97 -13.39
CA ASP A 61 5.47 -9.37 -13.24
C ASP A 61 4.99 -9.27 -11.79
N GLU A 62 5.83 -9.64 -10.83
CA GLU A 62 5.50 -9.50 -9.41
C GLU A 62 5.37 -8.03 -9.01
N GLN A 63 6.23 -7.15 -9.53
CA GLN A 63 6.12 -5.71 -9.31
C GLN A 63 4.82 -5.14 -9.91
N TRP A 64 4.45 -5.56 -11.12
CA TRP A 64 3.20 -5.15 -11.75
C TRP A 64 1.97 -5.59 -10.95
N ARG A 65 1.92 -6.85 -10.52
CA ARG A 65 0.80 -7.37 -9.70
C ARG A 65 0.67 -6.60 -8.38
N LYS A 66 1.80 -6.16 -7.80
CA LYS A 66 1.81 -5.32 -6.60
C LYS A 66 1.25 -3.92 -6.87
N LEU A 67 1.60 -3.30 -7.99
CA LEU A 67 1.03 -2.01 -8.40
C LEU A 67 -0.46 -2.11 -8.71
N GLU A 68 -0.89 -3.15 -9.44
CA GLU A 68 -2.29 -3.45 -9.69
C GLU A 68 -3.09 -3.59 -8.39
N ARG A 69 -2.50 -4.23 -7.38
CA ARG A 69 -3.13 -4.33 -6.06
C ARG A 69 -3.34 -2.97 -5.41
N VAL A 70 -2.35 -2.08 -5.47
CA VAL A 70 -2.48 -0.71 -4.92
C VAL A 70 -3.63 0.01 -5.61
N VAL A 71 -3.71 -0.04 -6.95
CA VAL A 71 -4.77 0.60 -7.72
C VAL A 71 -6.14 0.00 -7.42
N GLN A 72 -6.23 -1.33 -7.36
CA GLN A 72 -7.48 -2.03 -7.01
C GLN A 72 -7.97 -1.61 -5.63
N LEU A 73 -7.09 -1.60 -4.64
CA LEU A 73 -7.44 -1.21 -3.28
C LEU A 73 -7.88 0.25 -3.21
N ALA A 74 -7.18 1.15 -3.92
CA ALA A 74 -7.54 2.56 -3.98
C ALA A 74 -8.96 2.75 -4.54
N ARG A 75 -9.29 2.08 -5.65
CA ARG A 75 -10.63 2.13 -6.25
C ARG A 75 -11.71 1.54 -5.33
N GLU A 76 -11.41 0.46 -4.62
CA GLU A 76 -12.41 -0.20 -3.77
C GLU A 76 -12.71 0.57 -2.48
N VAL A 77 -11.83 1.48 -2.05
CA VAL A 77 -11.95 2.20 -0.78
C VAL A 77 -12.38 3.67 -0.98
N TRP A 78 -11.96 4.33 -2.07
CA TRP A 78 -12.16 5.77 -2.30
C TRP A 78 -12.96 6.12 -3.57
N ASN A 79 -13.65 5.16 -4.21
CA ASN A 79 -14.60 5.50 -5.29
C ASN A 79 -15.88 6.18 -4.76
#